data_AF-A0A5K1CD70-F1
#
_entry.id   AF-A0A5K1CD70-F1
#
_cell.length_a   1.000
_cell.length_b   1.000
_cell.length_c   1.000
_cell.angle_alpha   90.00
_cell.angle_beta   90.00
_cell.angle_gamma   90.00
#
_symmetry.space_group_name_H-M   'P 1'
#
loop_
_entity.id
_entity.type
_entity.pdbx_description
1 polymer ?
#
loop_
_entity_poly.entity_id
_entity_poly.type
_entity_poly.pdbx_seq_one_letter_code
_entity_poly.pdbx_strand_id
1 'polypeptide(L)'
;WTGQLHQPLHAVAYYLNPAIRFFPTFKKDKEVLGGLLDCINVLVADSREQDIVHNELDLYDTCFRNMGQPVAIRARTTMRL
;
A
#
# COMPACT_ATOMS: atom_id res chain seq x y z
N TRP A 1 -15.45 8.54 2.53
CA TRP A 1 -15.27 7.62 3.65
C TRP A 1 -16.32 7.93 4.70
N THR A 2 -17.48 7.26 4.62
CA THR A 2 -18.55 7.33 5.63
C THR A 2 -19.18 5.95 5.72
N GLY A 3 -19.12 5.34 6.91
CA GLY A 3 -19.78 4.07 7.23
C GLY A 3 -18.95 2.84 6.84
N GLN A 4 -18.60 2.03 7.86
CA GLN A 4 -17.96 0.70 7.79
C GLN A 4 -16.56 0.59 7.16
N LEU A 5 -16.07 1.60 6.45
CA LEU A 5 -14.75 1.63 5.79
C LEU A 5 -13.57 1.99 6.71
N HIS A 6 -13.80 2.16 8.01
CA HIS A 6 -12.73 2.23 9.02
C HIS A 6 -12.18 0.83 9.38
N GLN A 7 -12.02 -0.03 8.38
CA GLN A 7 -11.34 -1.31 8.57
C GLN A 7 -9.88 -1.08 8.18
N PRO A 8 -8.92 -1.25 9.11
CA PRO A 8 -7.49 -1.22 8.80
C PRO A 8 -7.17 -2.05 7.54
N LEU A 9 -7.84 -3.18 7.37
CA LEU A 9 -7.72 -4.03 6.19
C LEU A 9 -8.11 -3.34 4.87
N HIS A 10 -9.14 -2.49 4.86
CA HIS A 10 -9.52 -1.73 3.67
C HIS A 10 -8.48 -0.66 3.34
N ALA A 11 -7.95 0.04 4.35
CA ALA A 11 -6.87 1.00 4.18
C ALA A 11 -5.61 0.33 3.58
N VAL A 12 -5.24 -0.84 4.11
CA VAL A 12 -4.14 -1.67 3.60
C VAL A 12 -4.39 -2.09 2.16
N ALA A 13 -5.57 -2.63 1.85
CA ALA A 13 -5.90 -3.07 0.49
C ALA A 13 -5.90 -1.90 -0.51
N TYR A 14 -6.41 -0.74 -0.12
CA TYR A 14 -6.37 0.49 -0.91
C TYR A 14 -4.93 0.96 -1.16
N TYR A 15 -4.09 0.92 -0.12
CA TYR A 15 -2.69 1.37 -0.20
C TYR A 15 -1.81 0.41 -1.02
N LEU A 16 -1.94 -0.90 -0.80
CA LEU A 16 -1.07 -1.91 -1.42
C LEU A 16 -1.50 -2.32 -2.83
N ASN A 17 -2.69 -1.93 -3.28
CA ASN A 17 -3.14 -2.21 -4.64
C ASN A 17 -2.41 -1.30 -5.65
N PRO A 18 -1.54 -1.83 -6.53
CA PRO A 18 -0.75 -0.99 -7.45
C PRO A 18 -1.61 -0.26 -8.50
N ALA A 19 -2.75 -0.83 -8.88
CA ALA A 19 -3.67 -0.18 -9.82
C ALA A 19 -4.30 1.08 -9.22
N ILE A 20 -4.44 1.13 -7.89
CA ILE A 20 -4.98 2.26 -7.14
C ILE A 20 -3.86 3.20 -6.68
N ARG A 21 -2.81 2.66 -6.03
CA ARG A 21 -1.69 3.39 -5.41
C ARG A 21 -0.98 4.34 -6.36
N PHE A 22 -0.82 3.93 -7.62
CA PHE A 22 -0.11 4.68 -8.65
C PHE A 22 -1.05 5.36 -9.65
N PHE A 23 -2.36 5.37 -9.36
CA PHE A 23 -3.32 6.12 -10.15
C PHE A 23 -3.12 7.63 -9.92
N PRO A 24 -3.26 8.50 -10.93
CA PRO A 24 -3.01 9.94 -10.77
C PRO A 24 -3.85 10.63 -9.69
N THR A 25 -5.00 10.07 -9.35
CA THR A 25 -5.93 10.62 -8.34
C THR A 25 -5.78 9.98 -6.97
N PHE A 26 -4.77 9.14 -6.76
CA PHE A 26 -4.51 8.51 -5.48
C PHE A 26 -4.29 9.55 -4.37
N LYS A 27 -4.88 9.31 -3.19
CA LYS A 27 -4.69 10.15 -2.01
C LYS A 27 -4.12 9.31 -0.88
N LYS A 28 -2.88 9.62 -0.48
CA LYS A 28 -2.27 9.13 0.76
C LYS A 28 -2.73 10.01 1.93
N ASP A 29 -4.00 9.94 2.28
CA ASP A 29 -4.49 10.69 3.43
C ASP A 29 -4.07 10.02 4.75
N LYS A 30 -4.24 10.76 5.85
CA LYS A 30 -3.83 10.31 7.18
C LYS A 30 -4.59 9.06 7.62
N GLU A 31 -5.79 8.86 7.12
CA GLU A 31 -6.65 7.75 7.52
C GLU A 31 -6.21 6.45 6.86
N VAL A 32 -5.88 6.50 5.57
CA VAL A 32 -5.27 5.38 4.84
C VAL A 32 -3.93 4.99 5.47
N LEU A 33 -3.08 5.97 5.79
CA LEU A 33 -1.79 5.69 6.42
C LEU A 33 -1.97 5.13 7.83
N GLY A 34 -2.85 5.70 8.65
CA GLY A 34 -3.15 5.21 9.99
C GLY A 34 -3.64 3.76 9.95
N GLY A 35 -4.62 3.45 9.10
CA GLY A 35 -5.14 2.09 8.96
C GLY A 35 -4.10 1.08 8.47
N LEU A 36 -3.16 1.48 7.61
CA LEU A 36 -2.02 0.62 7.22
C LEU A 36 -1.13 0.29 8.42
N LEU A 37 -0.74 1.31 9.20
CA LEU A 37 0.12 1.15 10.37
C LEU A 37 -0.54 0.29 11.45
N ASP A 38 -1.82 0.54 11.74
CA ASP A 38 -2.59 -0.25 12.69
C ASP A 38 -2.65 -1.72 12.28
N CYS A 39 -2.83 -2.01 10.99
CA CYS A 39 -2.84 -3.38 10.49
C CYS A 39 -1.48 -4.05 10.61
N ILE A 40 -0.38 -3.35 10.32
CA ILE A 40 0.99 -3.88 10.49
C ILE A 40 1.25 -4.21 11.96
N ASN A 41 0.88 -3.30 12.88
CA ASN A 41 1.03 -3.50 14.32
C ASN A 41 0.26 -4.73 14.82
N VAL A 42 -0.91 -5.02 14.26
CA VAL A 42 -1.71 -6.21 14.62
C VAL A 42 -1.14 -7.49 14.00
N LEU A 43 -0.67 -7.43 12.75
CA LEU A 43 -0.26 -8.61 11.98
C LEU A 43 1.18 -9.05 12.27
N VAL A 44 2.06 -8.12 12.64
CA VAL A 44 3.49 -8.36 12.80
C VAL A 44 3.87 -8.01 14.24
N ALA A 45 4.00 -9.02 15.09
CA ALA A 45 4.27 -8.81 16.52
C ALA A 45 5.76 -8.52 16.82
N ASP A 46 6.67 -9.02 15.99
CA ASP A 46 8.11 -8.81 16.16
C ASP A 46 8.52 -7.45 15.57
N SER A 47 9.20 -6.63 16.37
CA SER A 47 9.58 -5.28 15.95
C SER A 47 10.63 -5.24 14.84
N ARG A 48 11.50 -6.25 14.74
CA ARG A 48 12.47 -6.33 13.64
C ARG A 48 11.78 -6.71 12.34
N GLU A 49 10.77 -7.57 12.41
CA GLU A 49 9.94 -7.88 11.25
C GLU A 49 9.11 -6.65 10.82
N GLN A 50 8.61 -5.84 11.77
CA GLN A 50 7.96 -4.57 11.46
C GLN A 50 8.91 -3.62 10.71
N ASP A 51 10.16 -3.46 11.18
CA ASP A 51 11.16 -2.63 10.51
C ASP A 51 11.42 -3.08 9.06
N ILE A 52 11.47 -4.39 8.82
CA ILE A 52 11.62 -4.96 7.47
C ILE A 52 10.40 -4.62 6.61
N VAL A 53 9.18 -4.78 7.14
CA VAL A 53 7.95 -4.43 6.43
C VAL A 53 7.91 -2.95 6.06
N HIS A 54 8.34 -2.06 6.98
CA HIS A 54 8.46 -0.64 6.69
C HIS A 54 9.45 -0.34 5.56
N ASN A 55 10.62 -0.99 5.58
CA ASN A 55 11.59 -0.83 4.50
C ASN A 55 11.04 -1.32 3.15
N GLU A 56 10.33 -2.46 3.12
CA GLU A 56 9.69 -2.95 1.89
C GLU A 56 8.57 -2.01 1.39
N LEU A 57 7.84 -1.34 2.29
CA LEU A 57 6.87 -0.31 1.90
C LEU A 57 7.53 0.90 1.24
N ASP A 58 8.71 1.31 1.71
CA ASP A 58 9.47 2.39 1.08
C ASP A 58 9.97 2.00 -0.32
N LEU A 59 10.40 0.74 -0.49
CA LEU A 59 10.77 0.20 -1.81
C LEU A 59 9.56 0.13 -2.76
N TYR A 60 8.39 -0.24 -2.24
CA TYR A 60 7.13 -0.24 -2.98
C TYR A 60 6.75 1.18 -3.43
N ASP A 61 6.78 2.15 -2.51
CA ASP A 61 6.45 3.55 -2.79
C ASP A 61 7.37 4.17 -3.85
N THR A 62 8.66 3.82 -3.82
CA THR A 62 9.67 4.30 -4.78
C THR A 62 9.68 3.52 -6.09
N CYS A 63 8.82 2.50 -6.24
CA CYS A 63 8.82 1.59 -7.39
C CYS A 63 10.20 0.99 -7.66
N PHE A 64 10.94 0.63 -6.62
CA PHE A 64 12.33 0.19 -6.78
C PHE A 64 12.44 -1.13 -7.58
N ARG A 65 13.61 -1.36 -8.21
CA ARG A 65 13.93 -2.56 -9.03
C ARG A 65 12.88 -2.85 -10.13
N ASN A 66 12.30 -4.04 -10.07
CA ASN A 66 11.46 -4.61 -11.12
C ASN A 66 10.11 -3.91 -11.21
N MET A 67 9.69 -3.26 -10.13
CA MET A 67 8.46 -2.47 -10.14
C MET A 67 8.63 -1.28 -11.09
N GLY A 68 9.74 -0.55 -11.06
CA GLY A 68 9.98 0.60 -11.94
C GLY A 68 10.19 0.27 -13.42
N GLN A 69 10.23 -1.02 -13.80
CA GLN A 69 10.40 -1.40 -15.19
C GLN A 69 9.19 -0.96 -16.04
N PRO A 70 9.41 -0.49 -17.28
CA PRO A 70 8.31 -0.04 -18.15
C PRO A 70 7.21 -1.10 -18.34
N VAL A 71 7.57 -2.39 -18.36
CA VAL A 71 6.61 -3.49 -18.46
C VAL A 71 5.72 -3.59 -17.21
N ALA A 72 6.31 -3.46 -16.02
CA ALA A 72 5.57 -3.49 -14.77
C ALA A 72 4.68 -2.26 -14.62
N ILE A 73 5.15 -1.07 -14.99
CA ILE A 73 4.33 0.16 -14.99
C ILE A 73 3.10 0.01 -15.90
N ARG A 74 3.26 -0.51 -17.13
CA ARG A 74 2.14 -0.76 -18.05
C ARG A 74 1.17 -1.82 -17.53
N ALA A 75 1.65 -2.85 -16.84
CA ALA A 75 0.81 -3.91 -16.28
C ALA A 75 -0.13 -3.39 -15.17
N ARG A 76 0.32 -2.42 -14.36
CA ARG A 76 -0.47 -1.88 -13.24
C ARG A 76 -1.73 -1.15 -13.68
N THR A 77 -1.71 -0.50 -14.85
CA THR A 77 -2.86 0.25 -15.40
C THR A 77 -3.78 -0.61 -16.27
N THR A 78 -3.32 -1.80 -16.67
CA THR A 78 -4.07 -2.72 -17.53
C THR A 78 -4.75 -3.86 -16.76
N MET A 79 -4.39 -4.07 -15.49
CA MET A 79 -5.16 -4.90 -14.56
C MET A 79 -6.53 -4.24 -14.34
N ARG A 80 -7.52 -4.67 -15.12
CA ARG A 80 -8.93 -4.42 -14.85
C ARG A 80 -9.34 -5.35 -13.71
N LEU A 81 -9.72 -4.77 -12.57
CA LEU A 81 -10.47 -5.47 -11.52
C LEU A 81 -11.90 -5.74 -12.01
#